data_AF-A0A534SZ90-F1
#
_entry.id   AF-A0A534SZ90-F1
#
_cell.length_a   1.000
_cell.length_b   1.000
_cell.length_c   1.000
_cell.angle_alpha   90.00
_cell.angle_beta   90.00
_cell.angle_gamma   90.00
#
_symmetry.space_group_name_H-M   'P 1'
#
loop_
_entity.id
_entity.type
_entity.pdbx_description
1 polymer ?
#
loop_
_entity_poly.entity_id
_entity_poly.type
_entity_poly.pdbx_seq_one_letter_code
_entity_poly.pdbx_strand_id
1 'polypeptide(L)'
;MAILLVDYLKAFGWGLVGAITMAISLWILLRVFTWLTPVDEWEELKKGNLGIAIIMAAVIIGFAIVVASMVAPPPIASFTP
;
A
#
# COMPACT_ATOMS: atom_id res chain seq x y z
N MET A 1 31.10 -19.20 -0.67
CA MET A 1 29.92 -19.79 -1.35
C MET A 1 28.68 -19.80 -0.47
N ALA A 2 28.71 -20.39 0.73
CA ALA A 2 27.53 -20.47 1.62
C ALA A 2 26.96 -19.10 2.05
N ILE A 3 27.81 -18.10 2.26
CA ILE A 3 27.39 -16.74 2.64
C ILE A 3 26.49 -16.09 1.58
N LEU A 4 26.82 -16.26 0.29
CA LEU A 4 26.05 -15.69 -0.82
C LEU A 4 24.65 -16.29 -0.89
N LEU A 5 24.52 -17.61 -0.69
CA LEU A 5 23.23 -18.28 -0.68
C LEU A 5 22.32 -17.76 0.44
N VAL A 6 22.90 -17.52 1.62
CA VAL A 6 22.19 -16.95 2.77
C VAL A 6 21.76 -15.51 2.50
N ASP A 7 22.60 -14.73 1.81
CA ASP A 7 22.28 -13.33 1.50
C ASP A 7 21.16 -13.22 0.44
N TYR A 8 21.13 -14.10 -0.55
CA TYR A 8 19.99 -14.21 -1.48
C TYR A 8 18.69 -14.62 -0.76
N LEU A 9 18.76 -15.57 0.18
CA LEU A 9 17.59 -15.96 0.99
C LEU A 9 17.06 -14.80 1.83
N LYS A 10 17.95 -14.02 2.46
CA LYS A 10 17.56 -12.83 3.23
C LYS A 10 16.90 -11.77 2.34
N ALA A 11 17.44 -11.52 1.15
CA ALA A 11 16.86 -10.56 0.21
C ALA A 11 15.44 -10.97 -0.21
N PHE A 12 15.23 -12.25 -0.49
CA PHE A 12 13.90 -12.79 -0.80
C PHE A 12 12.96 -12.70 0.41
N GLY A 13 13.46 -13.03 1.61
CA GLY A 13 12.70 -12.93 2.86
C GLY A 13 12.22 -11.50 3.14
N TRP A 14 13.10 -10.52 3.00
CA TRP A 14 12.73 -9.10 3.17
C TRP A 14 11.73 -8.62 2.11
N GLY A 15 11.87 -9.07 0.86
CA GLY A 15 10.90 -8.77 -0.20
C GLY A 15 9.50 -9.31 0.11
N LEU A 16 9.43 -10.55 0.64
CA LEU A 16 8.16 -11.17 1.04
C LEU A 16 7.51 -10.42 2.21
N VAL A 17 8.29 -10.04 3.22
CA VAL A 17 7.80 -9.23 4.36
C VAL A 17 7.23 -7.89 3.88
N GLY A 18 7.90 -7.23 2.94
CA GLY A 18 7.43 -6.00 2.32
C GLY A 18 6.09 -6.20 1.59
N ALA A 19 5.97 -7.24 0.78
CA ALA A 19 4.73 -7.56 0.05
C ALA A 19 3.55 -7.83 1.00
N ILE A 20 3.78 -8.62 2.06
CA ILE A 20 2.76 -8.92 3.08
C ILE A 20 2.33 -7.63 3.80
N THR A 21 3.28 -6.78 4.17
CA THR A 21 2.99 -5.52 4.86
C THR A 21 2.12 -4.60 3.99
N MET A 22 2.38 -4.53 2.68
CA MET A 22 1.56 -3.74 1.75
C MET A 22 0.12 -4.25 1.66
N ALA A 23 -0.06 -5.57 1.60
CA ALA A 23 -1.40 -6.17 1.58
C ALA A 23 -2.18 -5.86 2.86
N ILE A 24 -1.52 -5.93 4.02
CA ILE A 24 -2.13 -5.62 5.32
C ILE A 24 -2.52 -4.14 5.40
N SER A 25 -1.67 -3.22 4.94
CA SER A 25 -1.99 -1.78 4.95
C SER A 25 -3.20 -1.43 4.09
N LEU A 26 -3.33 -2.03 2.89
CA LEU A 26 -4.53 -1.86 2.05
C LEU A 26 -5.79 -2.39 2.75
N TRP A 27 -5.68 -3.53 3.42
CA TRP A 27 -6.80 -4.09 4.18
C TRP A 27 -7.23 -3.18 5.33
N ILE A 28 -6.28 -2.64 6.09
CA ILE A 28 -6.55 -1.67 7.17
C ILE A 28 -7.21 -0.41 6.61
N LEU A 29 -6.73 0.11 5.48
CA LEU A 29 -7.31 1.29 4.82
C LEU A 29 -8.79 1.09 4.50
N LEU A 30 -9.13 -0.04 3.86
CA LEU A 30 -10.52 -0.39 3.55
C LEU A 30 -11.36 -0.59 4.82
N ARG A 31 -10.77 -1.19 5.86
CA ARG A 31 -11.45 -1.39 7.14
C ARG A 31 -11.74 -0.08 7.88
N VAL A 32 -10.82 0.87 7.83
CA VAL A 32 -11.02 2.21 8.41
C VAL A 32 -12.07 2.97 7.62
N PHE A 33 -12.05 2.85 6.29
CA PHE A 33 -13.05 3.46 5.41
C PHE A 33 -14.46 2.95 5.71
N THR A 34 -14.68 1.63 5.66
CA THR A 34 -15.95 0.97 6.02
C THR A 34 -16.42 1.26 7.45
N TRP A 35 -15.53 1.65 8.37
CA TRP A 35 -15.90 2.05 9.73
C TRP A 35 -16.31 3.53 9.84
N LEU A 36 -15.69 4.39 9.03
CA LEU A 36 -16.02 5.82 8.97
C LEU A 36 -17.32 6.06 8.19
N THR A 37 -17.62 5.23 7.19
CA THR A 37 -18.83 5.37 6.39
C THR A 37 -19.99 4.59 7.02
N PRO A 38 -21.15 5.21 7.32
CA PRO A 38 -22.34 4.51 7.82
C PRO A 38 -23.10 3.75 6.72
N VAL A 39 -22.54 3.65 5.52
CA VAL A 39 -23.16 3.08 4.31
C VAL A 39 -22.39 1.83 3.91
N ASP A 40 -23.11 0.76 3.57
CA ASP A 40 -22.51 -0.49 3.08
C ASP A 40 -21.94 -0.27 1.66
N GLU A 41 -20.65 0.07 1.56
CA GLU A 41 -20.05 0.47 0.28
C GLU A 41 -20.06 -0.68 -0.73
N TRP A 42 -19.95 -1.91 -0.26
CA TRP A 42 -20.05 -3.10 -1.11
C TRP A 42 -21.44 -3.28 -1.72
N GLU A 43 -22.50 -2.89 -1.00
CA GLU A 43 -23.87 -3.00 -1.49
C GLU A 43 -24.16 -1.85 -2.47
N GLU A 44 -23.70 -0.64 -2.18
CA GLU A 44 -23.89 0.50 -3.08
C GLU A 44 -23.00 0.44 -4.33
N LEU A 45 -21.77 -0.10 -4.23
CA LEU A 45 -20.95 -0.42 -5.40
C LEU A 45 -21.66 -1.42 -6.31
N LYS A 46 -22.29 -2.46 -5.75
CA LYS A 46 -23.09 -3.42 -6.52
C LYS A 46 -24.35 -2.80 -7.12
N LYS A 47 -24.98 -1.83 -6.44
CA LYS A 47 -26.10 -1.04 -6.99
C LYS A 47 -25.67 -0.04 -8.07
N GLY A 48 -24.36 0.11 -8.33
CA GLY A 48 -23.84 0.99 -9.37
C GLY A 48 -23.75 2.46 -8.95
N ASN A 49 -23.64 2.75 -7.64
CA ASN A 49 -23.46 4.12 -7.20
C ASN A 49 -22.06 4.63 -7.59
N LEU A 50 -22.02 5.49 -8.61
CA LEU A 50 -20.79 6.12 -9.11
C LEU A 50 -20.08 6.95 -8.02
N GLY A 51 -20.81 7.53 -7.07
CA GLY A 51 -20.24 8.32 -5.99
C GLY A 51 -19.27 7.50 -5.13
N ILE A 52 -19.67 6.32 -4.69
CA ILE A 52 -18.83 5.44 -3.88
C ILE A 52 -17.67 4.86 -4.71
N ALA A 53 -17.89 4.57 -5.99
CA ALA A 53 -16.81 4.15 -6.88
C ALA A 53 -15.70 5.21 -6.98
N ILE A 54 -16.06 6.49 -7.10
CA ILE A 54 -15.10 7.60 -7.16
C ILE A 54 -14.37 7.75 -5.82
N ILE A 55 -15.07 7.66 -4.69
CA ILE A 55 -14.44 7.79 -3.37
C ILE A 55 -13.45 6.64 -3.14
N MET A 56 -13.82 5.41 -3.46
CA MET A 56 -12.94 4.24 -3.38
C MET A 56 -11.68 4.43 -4.24
N ALA A 57 -11.83 4.93 -5.47
CA ALA A 57 -10.69 5.24 -6.34
C ALA A 57 -9.79 6.32 -5.72
N ALA A 58 -10.37 7.40 -5.17
CA ALA A 58 -9.61 8.46 -4.52
C ALA A 58 -8.82 7.97 -3.30
N VAL A 59 -9.41 7.10 -2.49
CA VAL A 59 -8.75 6.48 -1.32
C VAL A 59 -7.57 5.60 -1.74
N ILE A 60 -7.75 4.78 -2.78
CA ILE A 60 -6.67 3.94 -3.32
C ILE A 60 -5.53 4.79 -3.88
N ILE A 61 -5.85 5.83 -4.67
CA ILE A 61 -4.84 6.74 -5.23
C ILE A 61 -4.10 7.50 -4.12
N GLY A 62 -4.84 8.01 -3.13
CA GLY A 62 -4.25 8.71 -1.97
C GLY A 62 -3.29 7.81 -1.20
N PHE A 63 -3.67 6.56 -0.95
CA PHE A 63 -2.81 5.58 -0.31
C PHE A 63 -1.55 5.29 -1.14
N ALA A 64 -1.68 5.12 -2.46
CA ALA A 64 -0.54 4.91 -3.35
C ALA A 64 0.48 6.06 -3.29
N ILE A 65 0.01 7.31 -3.18
CA ILE A 65 0.88 8.49 -3.04
C ILE A 65 1.63 8.46 -1.70
N VAL A 66 0.94 8.13 -0.60
CA VAL A 66 1.57 8.04 0.73
C VAL A 66 2.64 6.94 0.75
N VAL A 67 2.37 5.78 0.14
CA VAL A 67 3.37 4.71 0.04
C VAL A 67 4.54 5.14 -0.84
N ALA A 68 4.28 5.80 -1.97
CA ALA A 68 5.32 6.27 -2.87
C ALA A 68 6.26 7.29 -2.21
N SER A 69 5.74 8.18 -1.38
CA SER A 69 6.56 9.15 -0.64
C SER A 69 7.45 8.50 0.41
N MET A 70 7.02 7.37 0.99
CA MET A 70 7.83 6.61 1.96
C MET A 70 9.00 5.85 1.31
N VAL A 71 8.88 5.46 0.04
CA VAL A 71 9.91 4.68 -0.68
C VAL A 71 10.88 5.57 -1.47
N ALA A 72 10.59 6.87 -1.61
CA ALA A 72 11.41 7.80 -2.37
C ALA A 72 12.83 7.93 -1.77
N PRO A 73 13.90 7.72 -2.57
CA PRO A 73 15.26 7.90 -2.08
C PRO A 73 15.53 9.37 -1.74
N PRO A 74 16.38 9.64 -0.73
CA PRO A 74 16.73 11.01 -0.36
C PRO A 74 17.35 11.74 -1.55
N PRO A 75 17.14 13.06 -1.69
CA PRO A 75 17.68 13.84 -2.79
C PRO A 75 19.20 13.61 -2.92
N ILE A 76 19.62 13.29 -4.14
CA ILE A 76 21.03 13.05 -4.52
C ILE A 76 21.98 14.20 -4.15
N ALA A 77 21.46 15.37 -3.79
CA ALA A 77 22.21 16.52 -3.28
C ALA A 77 22.85 16.30 -1.89
N SER A 78 22.45 15.26 -1.14
CA SER A 78 23.09 14.89 0.14
C SER A 78 24.31 13.98 -0.03
N PHE A 79 24.62 13.55 -1.27
CA PHE A 79 25.73 12.67 -1.61
C PHE A 79 26.88 13.37 -2.36
N THR A 80 26.85 14.70 -2.50
CA THR A 80 28.03 15.45 -2.93
C THR A 80 28.95 15.69 -1.73
N PRO A 81 30.22 15.23 -1.76
CA PRO A 81 31.18 15.38 -0.66
C PRO A 81 31.57 16.84 -0.40
#